data_AF-A0A9B2JLJ3-F1
#
_entry.id   AF-A0A9B2JLJ3-F1
#
_cell.length_a   1.000
_cell.length_b   1.000
_cell.length_c   1.000
_cell.angle_alpha   90.00
_cell.angle_beta   90.00
_cell.angle_gamma   90.00
#
_symmetry.space_group_name_H-M   'P 1'
#
loop_
_entity.id
_entity.type
_entity.pdbx_description
1 polymer ?
#
loop_
_entity_poly.entity_id
_entity_poly.type
_entity_poly.pdbx_seq_one_letter_code
_entity_poly.pdbx_strand_id
1 'polypeptide(L)'
;MAVRAFGSLLRFNRLSTGIWDEKGNILAKRMEALVNVESQRRGAHQWFPNKEDYEYFLKEENSKILVPEDKLPEMRLRWNEMPRSSADSLSTDYRNVVINFGPQHPAAHGVLRLILELDSEYVIRADPHIGLLHRGTEKLIEYKTYMQALPYFDRLDYVSMMCNEQCFSMAIEKLLNIEVPLRAKYIRTLFAEITRILNHIMNIGTHALDIGAMTPFFWLFEEREKLMEFYERVSGARMHAAYIRPGGVALDMPLGLMDDIYEWASKFGERLDEVEDMLSENRIWVGRTKDIGTVTMQQALDWGFSGVMLRGSGIKWDIRKKAPYDAYDLVEFDVPIGVNGDCLDRYLCRMEEMRQSLRIIYQCLNQMPEGEVKVDDAKIVPPRREEMKTSMEALIHHFKLFTQGFQVPPGATYTAIEAPKGEFGVYLVSDGSSKPYRCKIKAPGFAHLAAMRHMAPGCFLADIVAIIGTLDVVFGEIDR
;
A
#
# COMPACT_ATOMS: atom_id res chain seq x y z
N MET A 1 -28.49 -73.42 12.50
CA MET A 1 -27.60 -74.53 12.89
C MET A 1 -27.93 -75.75 12.05
N ALA A 2 -26.90 -76.31 11.41
CA ALA A 2 -26.78 -77.67 10.87
C ALA A 2 -27.89 -78.26 9.98
N VAL A 3 -27.86 -77.95 8.67
CA VAL A 3 -27.82 -78.93 7.55
C VAL A 3 -27.14 -78.24 6.34
N ARG A 4 -25.87 -77.85 6.53
CA ARG A 4 -24.89 -77.57 5.47
C ARG A 4 -23.85 -78.69 5.56
N ALA A 5 -23.33 -79.12 4.41
CA ALA A 5 -22.33 -80.17 4.19
C ALA A 5 -22.93 -81.58 4.03
N PHE A 6 -23.10 -82.03 2.77
CA PHE A 6 -22.74 -83.37 2.28
C PHE A 6 -23.02 -83.63 0.78
N GLY A 7 -23.59 -82.68 0.02
CA GLY A 7 -23.92 -82.89 -1.40
C GLY A 7 -22.92 -82.36 -2.44
N SER A 8 -21.77 -81.80 -2.03
CA SER A 8 -20.91 -80.96 -2.86
C SER A 8 -19.52 -81.54 -3.17
N LEU A 9 -19.41 -82.84 -3.48
CA LEU A 9 -18.09 -83.48 -3.67
C LEU A 9 -17.90 -84.47 -4.84
N LEU A 10 -18.85 -84.62 -5.79
CA LEU A 10 -18.66 -85.58 -6.91
C LEU A 10 -19.12 -85.08 -8.30
N ARG A 11 -18.93 -83.80 -8.63
CA ARG A 11 -18.99 -83.35 -10.05
C ARG A 11 -17.80 -82.49 -10.41
N PHE A 12 -16.61 -83.06 -10.22
CA PHE A 12 -15.40 -82.63 -10.91
C PHE A 12 -15.04 -83.67 -11.96
N ASN A 13 -14.79 -83.19 -13.18
CA ASN A 13 -13.99 -83.74 -14.27
C ASN A 13 -14.69 -83.95 -15.61
N ARG A 14 -14.35 -83.01 -16.49
CA ARG A 14 -14.32 -83.10 -17.96
C ARG A 14 -13.64 -84.39 -18.42
N LEU A 15 -14.14 -85.00 -19.49
CA LEU A 15 -13.46 -85.11 -20.79
C LEU A 15 -14.21 -86.08 -21.71
N SER A 16 -14.51 -85.59 -22.90
CA SER A 16 -15.04 -86.30 -24.06
C SER A 16 -14.05 -87.35 -24.56
N THR A 17 -14.42 -88.62 -24.51
CA THR A 17 -13.71 -89.71 -25.19
C THR A 17 -14.51 -90.12 -26.42
N GLY A 18 -14.14 -89.58 -27.59
CA GLY A 18 -14.56 -90.13 -28.88
C GLY A 18 -13.81 -91.43 -29.14
N ILE A 19 -14.51 -92.47 -29.56
CA ILE A 19 -13.94 -93.79 -29.87
C ILE A 19 -13.45 -93.78 -31.33
N TRP A 20 -12.18 -94.16 -31.51
CA TRP A 20 -11.49 -94.31 -32.79
C TRP A 20 -11.05 -95.78 -32.93
N ASP A 21 -11.16 -96.36 -34.13
CA ASP A 21 -10.61 -97.69 -34.41
C ASP A 21 -9.13 -97.61 -34.83
N GLU A 22 -8.39 -98.71 -34.68
CA GLU A 22 -6.92 -98.85 -34.75
C GLU A 22 -6.25 -98.47 -36.09
N LYS A 23 -7.00 -97.94 -37.06
CA LYS A 23 -6.49 -97.35 -38.30
C LYS A 23 -6.87 -95.87 -38.52
N GLY A 24 -7.37 -95.19 -37.48
CA GLY A 24 -7.50 -93.73 -37.46
C GLY A 24 -8.62 -93.14 -38.33
N ASN A 25 -9.64 -93.94 -38.69
CA ASN A 25 -10.81 -93.46 -39.44
C ASN A 25 -12.06 -93.42 -38.55
N ILE A 26 -12.85 -92.35 -38.68
CA ILE A 26 -14.14 -92.17 -38.00
C ILE A 26 -15.13 -93.19 -38.58
N LEU A 27 -15.49 -94.20 -37.77
CA LEU A 27 -16.50 -95.18 -38.14
C LEU A 27 -17.90 -94.61 -37.91
N ALA A 28 -18.70 -94.65 -38.97
CA ALA A 28 -20.12 -94.27 -39.09
C ALA A 28 -20.40 -92.80 -39.46
N LYS A 29 -20.38 -92.57 -40.79
CA LYS A 29 -21.28 -91.65 -41.50
C LYS A 29 -22.75 -91.99 -41.16
N ARG A 30 -23.55 -90.93 -40.93
CA ARG A 30 -25.02 -90.85 -41.05
C ARG A 30 -25.75 -92.20 -41.22
N MET A 31 -26.33 -92.70 -40.12
CA MET A 31 -27.54 -93.52 -40.16
C MET A 31 -28.70 -92.64 -39.67
N GLU A 32 -29.55 -92.25 -40.61
CA GLU A 32 -30.81 -91.58 -40.32
C GLU A 32 -31.84 -92.57 -39.80
N ALA A 33 -32.50 -92.16 -38.71
CA ALA A 33 -33.90 -92.42 -38.38
C ALA A 33 -34.39 -93.88 -38.25
N LEU A 34 -34.32 -94.41 -37.03
CA LEU A 34 -35.42 -95.22 -36.47
C LEU A 34 -36.26 -94.30 -35.57
N VAL A 35 -37.26 -93.67 -36.18
CA VAL A 35 -38.27 -92.88 -35.48
C VAL A 35 -39.36 -93.83 -34.98
N ASN A 36 -39.47 -93.93 -33.66
CA ASN A 36 -40.74 -94.14 -33.00
C ASN A 36 -40.72 -93.35 -31.68
N VAL A 37 -41.00 -92.04 -31.79
CA VAL A 37 -41.52 -91.25 -30.68
C VAL A 37 -43.01 -91.15 -30.97
N GLU A 38 -43.78 -91.85 -30.16
CA GLU A 38 -45.23 -91.84 -30.20
C GLU A 38 -45.75 -90.40 -30.13
N SER A 39 -46.63 -90.12 -31.09
CA SER A 39 -47.59 -89.01 -31.12
C SER A 39 -47.04 -87.58 -31.24
N GLN A 40 -47.08 -87.12 -32.50
CA GLN A 40 -47.28 -85.74 -32.95
C GLN A 40 -46.05 -84.82 -33.02
N ARG A 41 -45.22 -85.07 -34.04
CA ARG A 41 -44.66 -83.97 -34.82
C ARG A 41 -45.78 -83.26 -35.58
N ARG A 42 -45.94 -81.96 -35.35
CA ARG A 42 -46.38 -81.05 -36.42
C ARG A 42 -45.18 -80.15 -36.70
N GLY A 43 -44.66 -80.22 -37.93
CA GLY A 43 -43.45 -79.53 -38.36
C GLY A 43 -43.57 -78.01 -38.28
N ALA A 44 -43.25 -77.45 -37.13
CA ALA A 44 -43.01 -76.03 -36.95
C ALA A 44 -41.50 -75.79 -36.91
N HIS A 45 -41.00 -74.90 -37.77
CA HIS A 45 -39.63 -74.39 -37.68
C HIS A 45 -39.44 -73.67 -36.33
N GLN A 46 -38.26 -73.78 -35.71
CA GLN A 46 -37.90 -72.96 -34.56
C GLN A 46 -37.92 -71.50 -35.02
N TRP A 47 -38.73 -70.66 -34.36
CA TRP A 47 -38.90 -69.26 -34.78
C TRP A 47 -37.60 -68.50 -34.55
N PHE A 48 -37.06 -67.92 -35.61
CA PHE A 48 -36.05 -66.87 -35.57
C PHE A 48 -36.76 -65.57 -35.95
N PRO A 49 -36.46 -64.45 -35.29
CA PRO A 49 -37.07 -63.18 -35.64
C PRO A 49 -36.78 -62.85 -37.11
N ASN A 50 -37.84 -62.60 -37.89
CA ASN A 50 -37.73 -62.18 -39.27
C ASN A 50 -37.23 -60.73 -39.32
N LYS A 51 -36.84 -60.24 -40.50
CA LYS A 51 -36.34 -58.86 -40.66
C LYS A 51 -37.35 -57.80 -40.17
N GLU A 52 -38.64 -58.07 -40.32
CA GLU A 52 -39.74 -57.24 -39.80
C GLU A 52 -39.83 -57.28 -38.27
N ASP A 53 -39.58 -58.43 -37.63
CA ASP A 53 -39.50 -58.56 -36.18
C ASP A 53 -38.24 -57.85 -35.65
N TYR A 54 -37.12 -57.95 -36.37
CA TYR A 54 -35.88 -57.23 -36.08
C TYR A 54 -36.05 -55.70 -36.24
N GLU A 55 -36.82 -55.24 -37.22
CA GLU A 55 -37.17 -53.82 -37.40
C GLU A 55 -38.17 -53.34 -36.35
N TYR A 56 -39.08 -54.20 -35.87
CA TYR A 56 -39.95 -53.92 -34.72
C TYR A 56 -39.12 -53.76 -33.44
N PHE A 57 -38.19 -54.68 -33.17
CA PHE A 57 -37.27 -54.58 -32.03
C PHE A 57 -36.27 -53.42 -32.17
N LEU A 58 -35.79 -53.07 -33.36
CA LEU A 58 -34.96 -51.86 -33.57
C LEU A 58 -35.74 -50.55 -33.41
N LYS A 59 -37.05 -50.55 -33.72
CA LYS A 59 -37.93 -49.41 -33.44
C LYS A 59 -38.15 -49.27 -31.93
N GLU A 60 -38.35 -50.36 -31.20
CA GLU A 60 -38.47 -50.36 -29.73
C GLU A 60 -37.13 -50.16 -29.02
N GLU A 61 -35.99 -50.64 -29.54
CA GLU A 61 -34.66 -50.45 -28.93
C GLU A 61 -34.18 -49.00 -29.06
N ASN A 62 -34.65 -48.26 -30.07
CA ASN A 62 -34.45 -46.81 -30.13
C ASN A 62 -35.30 -46.04 -29.10
N SER A 63 -36.33 -46.65 -28.50
CA SER A 63 -36.97 -46.15 -27.29
C SER A 63 -36.30 -46.77 -26.06
N LYS A 64 -35.53 -45.98 -25.33
CA LYS A 64 -34.66 -46.44 -24.22
C LYS A 64 -35.38 -47.06 -23.00
N ILE A 65 -36.70 -47.32 -23.04
CA ILE A 65 -37.51 -47.85 -21.92
C ILE A 65 -38.60 -48.78 -22.47
N LEU A 66 -38.70 -50.02 -21.94
CA LEU A 66 -39.71 -51.04 -22.30
C LEU A 66 -41.12 -50.80 -21.70
N VAL A 67 -41.44 -49.59 -21.27
CA VAL A 67 -42.69 -49.25 -20.55
C VAL A 67 -43.50 -48.27 -21.41
N PRO A 68 -44.84 -48.44 -21.55
CA PRO A 68 -45.67 -47.57 -22.37
C PRO A 68 -45.56 -46.09 -21.98
N GLU A 69 -45.52 -45.23 -23.00
CA GLU A 69 -45.11 -43.82 -22.96
C GLU A 69 -45.94 -42.93 -22.02
N ASP A 70 -47.14 -43.35 -21.61
CA ASP A 70 -48.11 -42.55 -20.85
C ASP A 70 -47.69 -42.25 -19.39
N LYS A 71 -46.60 -42.82 -18.87
CA LYS A 71 -46.15 -42.64 -17.48
C LYS A 71 -44.76 -42.00 -17.33
N LEU A 72 -44.17 -41.49 -18.41
CA LEU A 72 -42.85 -40.87 -18.35
C LEU A 72 -42.95 -39.34 -18.29
N PRO A 73 -42.34 -38.66 -17.29
CA PRO A 73 -42.18 -37.22 -17.35
C PRO A 73 -41.27 -36.88 -18.54
N GLU A 74 -41.57 -35.78 -19.24
CA GLU A 74 -40.95 -35.32 -20.49
C GLU A 74 -39.41 -35.14 -20.40
N MET A 75 -38.65 -36.22 -20.43
CA MET A 75 -37.19 -36.17 -20.60
C MET A 75 -36.78 -37.14 -21.71
N ARG A 76 -36.96 -36.69 -22.95
CA ARG A 76 -36.42 -37.36 -24.14
C ARG A 76 -34.93 -37.04 -24.28
N LEU A 77 -34.05 -37.96 -23.90
CA LEU A 77 -32.61 -37.87 -24.22
C LEU A 77 -32.35 -38.46 -25.62
N ARG A 78 -31.98 -37.62 -26.59
CA ARG A 78 -31.61 -38.07 -27.95
C ARG A 78 -30.27 -38.82 -27.90
N TRP A 79 -30.14 -39.95 -28.61
CA TRP A 79 -28.91 -40.77 -28.60
C TRP A 79 -27.65 -40.04 -29.08
N ASN A 80 -27.79 -38.98 -29.90
CA ASN A 80 -26.67 -38.14 -30.34
C ASN A 80 -26.16 -37.17 -29.27
N GLU A 81 -26.86 -37.10 -28.12
CA GLU A 81 -26.55 -36.27 -26.94
C GLU A 81 -26.30 -37.17 -25.72
N MET A 82 -25.67 -38.34 -25.88
CA MET A 82 -24.99 -38.92 -24.72
C MET A 82 -23.92 -37.89 -24.30
N PRO A 83 -23.96 -37.31 -23.10
CA PRO A 83 -22.82 -36.53 -22.64
C PRO A 83 -21.63 -37.48 -22.74
N ARG A 84 -20.59 -37.06 -23.45
CA ARG A 84 -19.28 -37.70 -23.32
C ARG A 84 -19.05 -37.84 -21.81
N SER A 85 -18.40 -38.89 -21.35
CA SER A 85 -18.07 -39.06 -19.92
C SER A 85 -17.15 -37.95 -19.37
N SER A 86 -16.95 -36.86 -20.11
CA SER A 86 -16.74 -35.53 -19.58
C SER A 86 -18.11 -34.86 -19.42
N ALA A 87 -18.74 -34.97 -18.25
CA ALA A 87 -19.67 -33.92 -17.87
C ALA A 87 -18.92 -32.61 -18.15
N ASP A 88 -19.43 -31.78 -19.06
CA ASP A 88 -18.88 -30.44 -19.26
C ASP A 88 -18.75 -29.87 -17.86
N SER A 89 -17.51 -29.61 -17.43
CA SER A 89 -17.26 -29.11 -16.09
C SER A 89 -18.02 -27.81 -16.04
N LEU A 90 -19.21 -27.81 -15.42
CA LEU A 90 -19.92 -26.59 -15.08
C LEU A 90 -18.91 -25.82 -14.26
N SER A 91 -18.25 -24.85 -14.90
CA SER A 91 -17.40 -23.91 -14.21
C SER A 91 -18.38 -23.14 -13.35
N THR A 92 -18.55 -23.59 -12.11
CA THR A 92 -19.25 -22.81 -11.11
C THR A 92 -18.40 -21.56 -10.97
N ASP A 93 -18.84 -20.47 -11.60
CA ASP A 93 -18.17 -19.18 -11.51
C ASP A 93 -18.18 -18.78 -10.04
N TYR A 94 -17.06 -19.02 -9.36
CA TYR A 94 -16.91 -18.65 -7.96
C TYR A 94 -16.93 -17.13 -7.88
N ARG A 95 -17.88 -16.60 -7.12
CA ARG A 95 -17.94 -15.16 -6.88
C ARG A 95 -16.98 -14.82 -5.75
N ASN A 96 -15.96 -14.04 -6.09
CA ASN A 96 -14.99 -13.53 -5.12
C ASN A 96 -15.69 -12.74 -4.02
N VAL A 97 -15.17 -12.85 -2.79
CA VAL A 97 -15.72 -12.13 -1.65
C VAL A 97 -15.23 -10.69 -1.72
N VAL A 98 -16.16 -9.73 -1.63
CA VAL A 98 -15.84 -8.31 -1.57
C VAL A 98 -15.94 -7.86 -0.11
N ILE A 99 -14.81 -7.48 0.48
CA ILE A 99 -14.75 -6.96 1.85
C ILE A 99 -14.55 -5.45 1.79
N ASN A 100 -15.34 -4.73 2.58
CA ASN A 100 -15.16 -3.30 2.79
C ASN A 100 -14.37 -3.09 4.07
N PHE A 101 -13.09 -2.75 3.93
CA PHE A 101 -12.27 -2.27 5.03
C PHE A 101 -12.72 -0.85 5.36
N GLY A 102 -13.50 -0.73 6.43
CA GLY A 102 -14.22 0.48 6.75
C GLY A 102 -13.34 1.61 7.30
N PRO A 103 -13.86 2.85 7.32
CA PRO A 103 -13.13 4.01 7.84
C PRO A 103 -12.82 3.98 9.34
N GLN A 104 -13.46 3.08 10.10
CA GLN A 104 -13.32 2.97 11.56
C GLN A 104 -12.36 1.84 11.98
N HIS A 105 -11.42 1.47 11.11
CA HIS A 105 -10.45 0.42 11.40
C HIS A 105 -9.15 1.00 12.00
N PRO A 106 -8.57 0.42 13.07
CA PRO A 106 -7.32 0.91 13.68
C PRO A 106 -6.16 1.05 12.67
N ALA A 107 -5.91 0.01 11.88
CA ALA A 107 -4.85 0.00 10.85
C ALA A 107 -5.09 0.94 9.66
N ALA A 108 -6.22 1.65 9.61
CA ALA A 108 -6.46 2.67 8.60
C ALA A 108 -5.78 4.01 8.95
N HIS A 109 -5.16 4.17 10.13
CA HIS A 109 -4.47 5.39 10.61
C HIS A 109 -5.19 6.70 10.24
N GLY A 110 -6.49 6.75 10.52
CA GLY A 110 -7.35 7.84 10.11
C GLY A 110 -8.61 7.31 9.46
N VAL A 111 -8.92 7.78 8.26
CA VAL A 111 -10.21 7.56 7.62
C VAL A 111 -9.97 7.08 6.19
N LEU A 112 -9.76 5.77 6.04
CA LEU A 112 -9.58 5.11 4.74
C LEU A 112 -10.68 4.07 4.52
N ARG A 113 -11.23 4.04 3.31
CA ARG A 113 -12.12 2.97 2.88
C ARG A 113 -11.43 2.15 1.78
N LEU A 114 -11.05 0.91 2.07
CA LEU A 114 -10.51 -0.01 1.06
C LEU A 114 -11.56 -1.04 0.68
N ILE A 115 -11.92 -1.12 -0.60
CA ILE A 115 -12.71 -2.22 -1.12
C ILE A 115 -11.73 -3.27 -1.64
N LEU A 116 -11.75 -4.44 -1.01
CA LEU A 116 -10.88 -5.57 -1.34
C LEU A 116 -11.70 -6.66 -1.99
N GLU A 117 -11.28 -7.12 -3.16
CA GLU A 117 -11.79 -8.35 -3.78
C GLU A 117 -10.82 -9.48 -3.45
N LEU A 118 -11.31 -10.47 -2.70
CA LEU A 118 -10.52 -11.58 -2.19
C LEU A 118 -10.90 -12.89 -2.88
N ASP A 119 -9.88 -13.66 -3.26
CA ASP A 119 -10.01 -15.09 -3.50
C ASP A 119 -9.57 -15.81 -2.23
N SER A 120 -10.53 -16.19 -1.38
CA SER A 120 -10.29 -16.67 -0.01
C SER A 120 -9.48 -15.68 0.84
N GLU A 121 -8.20 -15.92 1.07
CA GLU A 121 -7.30 -15.05 1.84
C GLU A 121 -6.43 -14.13 0.95
N TYR A 122 -6.32 -14.45 -0.34
CA TYR A 122 -5.48 -13.71 -1.28
C TYR A 122 -6.23 -12.53 -1.86
N VAL A 123 -5.53 -11.40 -1.95
CA VAL A 123 -6.07 -10.18 -2.52
C VAL A 123 -5.89 -10.21 -4.03
N ILE A 124 -6.98 -10.05 -4.77
CA ILE A 124 -6.94 -9.94 -6.24
C ILE A 124 -6.89 -8.47 -6.65
N ARG A 125 -7.69 -7.65 -5.98
CA ARG A 125 -7.84 -6.23 -6.27
C ARG A 125 -8.08 -5.44 -4.99
N ALA A 126 -7.40 -4.30 -4.90
CA ALA A 126 -7.60 -3.33 -3.84
C ALA A 126 -7.93 -1.96 -4.44
N ASP A 127 -9.10 -1.43 -4.11
CA ASP A 127 -9.57 -0.12 -4.55
C ASP A 127 -9.66 0.83 -3.34
N PRO A 128 -8.69 1.75 -3.17
CA PRO A 128 -8.74 2.75 -2.12
C PRO A 128 -9.69 3.90 -2.47
N HIS A 129 -10.75 4.05 -1.69
CA HIS A 129 -11.62 5.21 -1.71
C HIS A 129 -11.12 6.26 -0.70
N ILE A 130 -10.71 7.39 -1.26
CA ILE A 130 -10.22 8.57 -0.54
C ILE A 130 -11.23 9.73 -0.66
N GLY A 131 -10.93 10.87 -0.03
CA GLY A 131 -11.76 12.08 -0.05
C GLY A 131 -12.62 12.27 1.19
N LEU A 132 -12.52 11.38 2.19
CA LEU A 132 -13.27 11.48 3.43
C LEU A 132 -12.77 12.64 4.31
N LEU A 133 -11.51 13.06 4.13
CA LEU A 133 -10.92 14.21 4.83
C LEU A 133 -10.70 15.41 3.89
N HIS A 134 -11.33 15.44 2.70
CA HIS A 134 -11.14 16.53 1.75
C HIS A 134 -11.79 17.82 2.27
N ARG A 135 -10.98 18.86 2.44
CA ARG A 135 -11.40 20.16 3.01
C ARG A 135 -11.42 21.31 2.00
N GLY A 136 -11.12 21.06 0.73
CA GLY A 136 -10.98 22.10 -0.28
C GLY A 136 -9.87 23.10 0.06
N THR A 137 -8.76 22.62 0.61
CA THR A 137 -7.66 23.45 1.13
C THR A 137 -7.05 24.33 0.04
N GLU A 138 -6.79 23.75 -1.14
CA GLU A 138 -6.25 24.48 -2.29
C GLU A 138 -7.18 25.63 -2.73
N LYS A 139 -8.50 25.44 -2.60
CA LYS A 139 -9.49 26.47 -2.94
C LYS A 139 -9.53 27.58 -1.89
N LEU A 140 -9.41 27.24 -0.61
CA LEU A 140 -9.36 28.24 0.45
C LEU A 140 -8.10 29.11 0.36
N ILE A 141 -6.98 28.55 -0.11
CA ILE A 141 -5.73 29.29 -0.32
C ILE A 141 -5.91 30.41 -1.35
N GLU A 142 -6.65 30.20 -2.44
CA GLU A 142 -6.90 31.21 -3.49
C GLU A 142 -7.59 32.48 -2.96
N TYR A 143 -8.35 32.38 -1.86
CA TYR A 143 -9.07 33.54 -1.28
C TYR A 143 -8.24 34.31 -0.24
N LYS A 144 -7.14 33.74 0.24
CA LYS A 144 -6.31 34.30 1.33
C LYS A 144 -4.99 34.87 0.81
N THR A 145 -4.34 35.71 1.62
CA THR A 145 -2.98 36.18 1.31
C THR A 145 -1.93 35.11 1.64
N TYR A 146 -0.71 35.25 1.11
CA TYR A 146 0.38 34.28 1.34
C TYR A 146 0.62 33.98 2.84
N MET A 147 0.68 35.02 3.68
CA MET A 147 0.87 34.85 5.13
C MET A 147 -0.32 34.16 5.81
N GLN A 148 -1.54 34.44 5.37
CA GLN A 148 -2.74 33.80 5.90
C GLN A 148 -2.92 32.36 5.40
N ALA A 149 -2.31 32.02 4.26
CA ALA A 149 -2.33 30.70 3.67
C ALA A 149 -1.32 29.74 4.31
N LEU A 150 -0.22 30.27 4.87
CA LEU A 150 0.85 29.48 5.51
C LEU A 150 0.33 28.38 6.46
N PRO A 151 -0.60 28.64 7.42
CA PRO A 151 -1.04 27.62 8.38
C PRO A 151 -1.86 26.47 7.77
N TYR A 152 -2.25 26.57 6.49
CA TYR A 152 -2.82 25.40 5.82
C TYR A 152 -1.76 24.31 5.62
N PHE A 153 -0.51 24.67 5.37
CA PHE A 153 0.57 23.73 5.12
C PHE A 153 0.92 22.89 6.35
N ASP A 154 0.88 23.47 7.55
CA ASP A 154 1.11 22.78 8.83
C ASP A 154 0.04 21.70 9.10
N ARG A 155 -1.12 21.81 8.44
CA ARG A 155 -2.32 20.97 8.67
C ARG A 155 -2.56 19.94 7.57
N LEU A 156 -1.72 19.91 6.53
CA LEU A 156 -1.76 18.90 5.47
C LEU A 156 -1.17 17.59 5.99
N ASP A 157 0.15 17.47 5.94
CA ASP A 157 0.86 16.48 6.74
C ASP A 157 1.06 17.05 8.15
N TYR A 158 0.12 16.71 9.04
CA TYR A 158 0.10 17.16 10.42
C TYR A 158 1.17 16.48 11.30
N VAL A 159 2.00 15.61 10.72
CA VAL A 159 3.17 15.03 11.41
C VAL A 159 4.45 15.76 11.04
N SER A 160 4.57 16.29 9.80
CA SER A 160 5.73 17.09 9.36
C SER A 160 5.41 18.56 9.09
N MET A 161 5.07 19.29 10.14
CA MET A 161 4.58 20.67 10.07
C MET A 161 5.61 21.62 9.48
N MET A 162 6.82 21.68 10.05
CA MET A 162 7.87 22.63 9.62
C MET A 162 8.36 22.36 8.20
N CYS A 163 8.46 21.08 7.79
CA CYS A 163 8.85 20.76 6.41
C CYS A 163 7.84 21.31 5.40
N ASN A 164 6.53 21.22 5.68
CA ASN A 164 5.52 21.77 4.79
C ASN A 164 5.59 23.31 4.73
N GLU A 165 5.78 23.97 5.88
CA GLU A 165 6.02 25.42 5.98
C GLU A 165 7.26 25.84 5.16
N GLN A 166 8.33 25.05 5.25
CA GLN A 166 9.59 25.27 4.53
C GLN A 166 9.40 25.18 3.02
N CYS A 167 8.68 24.16 2.51
CA CYS A 167 8.42 24.04 1.08
C CYS A 167 7.63 25.23 0.54
N PHE A 168 6.59 25.65 1.25
CA PHE A 168 5.79 26.81 0.86
C PHE A 168 6.58 28.12 0.93
N SER A 169 7.38 28.30 1.97
CA SER A 169 8.23 29.49 2.13
C SER A 169 9.27 29.58 1.01
N MET A 170 9.91 28.47 0.65
CA MET A 170 10.87 28.43 -0.47
C MET A 170 10.22 28.67 -1.83
N ALA A 171 8.98 28.20 -2.04
CA ALA A 171 8.23 28.52 -3.27
C ALA A 171 8.06 30.04 -3.43
N ILE A 172 7.69 30.71 -2.34
CA ILE A 172 7.48 32.16 -2.34
C ILE A 172 8.81 32.93 -2.44
N GLU A 173 9.84 32.49 -1.72
CA GLU A 173 11.19 33.10 -1.79
C GLU A 173 11.78 33.02 -3.19
N LYS A 174 11.56 31.91 -3.91
CA LYS A 174 11.97 31.74 -5.30
C LYS A 174 11.22 32.65 -6.26
N LEU A 175 9.93 32.95 -6.01
CA LEU A 175 9.18 33.93 -6.80
C LEU A 175 9.57 35.38 -6.48
N LEU A 176 9.94 35.66 -5.23
CA LEU A 176 10.37 36.98 -4.78
C LEU A 176 11.84 37.28 -5.11
N ASN A 177 12.64 36.27 -5.47
CA ASN A 177 14.09 36.36 -5.68
C ASN A 177 14.83 36.94 -4.47
N ILE A 178 14.51 36.42 -3.28
CA ILE A 178 15.15 36.83 -2.02
C ILE A 178 16.05 35.73 -1.49
N GLU A 179 17.20 36.11 -0.95
CA GLU A 179 18.07 35.20 -0.20
C GLU A 179 17.84 35.35 1.31
N VAL A 180 17.65 34.21 1.97
CA VAL A 180 17.46 34.11 3.43
C VAL A 180 18.82 34.16 4.14
N PRO A 181 18.93 34.83 5.31
CA PRO A 181 20.19 34.90 6.05
C PRO A 181 20.69 33.52 6.49
N LEU A 182 22.03 33.39 6.66
CA LEU A 182 22.69 32.13 6.99
C LEU A 182 22.12 31.48 8.25
N ARG A 183 21.91 32.26 9.31
CA ARG A 183 21.36 31.77 10.58
C ARG A 183 19.97 31.18 10.41
N ALA A 184 19.09 31.82 9.65
CA ALA A 184 17.76 31.29 9.39
C ALA A 184 17.79 29.99 8.59
N LYS A 185 18.73 29.84 7.64
CA LYS A 185 18.94 28.57 6.92
C LYS A 185 19.32 27.44 7.87
N TYR A 186 20.26 27.67 8.79
CA TYR A 186 20.66 26.68 9.80
C TYR A 186 19.53 26.33 10.79
N ILE A 187 18.74 27.33 11.22
CA ILE A 187 17.57 27.10 12.06
C ILE A 187 16.54 26.23 11.33
N ARG A 188 16.26 26.54 10.05
CA ARG A 188 15.35 25.74 9.22
C ARG A 188 15.84 24.31 9.06
N THR A 189 17.12 24.09 8.76
CA THR A 189 17.67 22.72 8.64
C THR A 189 17.63 21.97 9.95
N LEU A 190 17.93 22.61 11.09
CA LEU A 190 17.83 22.01 12.42
C LEU A 190 16.40 21.53 12.71
N PHE A 191 15.40 22.40 12.55
CA PHE A 191 14.00 22.04 12.81
C PHE A 191 13.43 21.09 11.75
N ALA A 192 13.91 21.14 10.50
CA ALA A 192 13.52 20.17 9.48
C ALA A 192 13.99 18.74 9.84
N GLU A 193 15.20 18.59 10.38
CA GLU A 193 15.70 17.29 10.82
C GLU A 193 15.04 16.81 12.13
N ILE A 194 14.71 17.71 13.07
CA ILE A 194 13.86 17.37 14.22
C ILE A 194 12.48 16.89 13.74
N THR A 195 11.90 17.57 12.73
CA THR A 195 10.63 17.16 12.12
C THR A 195 10.75 15.80 11.45
N ARG A 196 11.89 15.50 10.82
CA ARG A 196 12.16 14.19 10.22
C ARG A 196 12.17 13.08 11.26
N ILE A 197 12.85 13.30 12.38
CA ILE A 197 12.83 12.36 13.51
C ILE A 197 11.40 12.19 14.03
N LEU A 198 10.66 13.27 14.28
CA LEU A 198 9.25 13.22 14.71
C LEU A 198 8.36 12.36 13.78
N ASN A 199 8.57 12.45 12.47
CA ASN A 199 7.80 11.69 11.49
C ASN A 199 8.21 10.22 11.44
N HIS A 200 9.50 9.90 11.41
CA HIS A 200 9.96 8.50 11.44
C HIS A 200 9.59 7.78 12.74
N ILE A 201 9.64 8.46 13.89
CA ILE A 201 9.14 7.96 15.17
C ILE A 201 7.66 7.61 15.09
N MET A 202 6.84 8.51 14.53
CA MET A 202 5.41 8.25 14.34
C MET A 202 5.19 7.02 13.44
N ASN A 203 5.84 6.99 12.28
CA ASN A 203 5.70 5.91 11.31
C ASN A 203 6.12 4.55 11.89
N ILE A 204 7.33 4.45 12.45
CA ILE A 204 7.82 3.17 13.00
C ILE A 204 6.96 2.74 14.19
N GLY A 205 6.58 3.68 15.06
CA GLY A 205 5.70 3.40 16.19
C GLY A 205 4.33 2.87 15.75
N THR A 206 3.68 3.50 14.78
CA THR A 206 2.36 3.09 14.31
C THR A 206 2.40 1.82 13.45
N HIS A 207 3.42 1.67 12.60
CA HIS A 207 3.64 0.46 11.81
C HIS A 207 3.91 -0.75 12.70
N ALA A 208 4.70 -0.58 13.77
CA ALA A 208 4.91 -1.62 14.77
C ALA A 208 3.61 -1.98 15.48
N LEU A 209 2.82 -0.98 15.89
CA LEU A 209 1.54 -1.17 16.57
C LEU A 209 0.53 -1.93 15.71
N ASP A 210 0.45 -1.62 14.42
CA ASP A 210 -0.44 -2.28 13.46
C ASP A 210 -0.13 -3.76 13.24
N ILE A 211 1.15 -4.11 13.21
CA ILE A 211 1.60 -5.50 13.10
C ILE A 211 1.39 -6.24 14.45
N GLY A 212 1.37 -5.51 15.57
CA GLY A 212 1.02 -6.01 16.90
C GLY A 212 2.06 -5.72 18.00
N ALA A 213 3.18 -5.07 17.67
CA ALA A 213 4.21 -4.68 18.63
C ALA A 213 3.85 -3.35 19.32
N MET A 214 3.27 -3.43 20.51
CA MET A 214 2.78 -2.25 21.24
C MET A 214 3.87 -1.48 22.00
N THR A 215 4.95 -2.12 22.44
CA THR A 215 5.93 -1.48 23.34
C THR A 215 6.75 -0.34 22.70
N PRO A 216 7.25 -0.45 21.45
CA PRO A 216 8.07 0.63 20.85
C PRO A 216 7.27 1.92 20.68
N PHE A 217 5.96 1.80 20.42
CA PHE A 217 5.08 2.95 20.27
C PHE A 217 5.14 3.86 21.50
N PHE A 218 5.07 3.29 22.71
CA PHE A 218 5.11 4.07 23.95
C PHE A 218 6.49 4.66 24.24
N TRP A 219 7.57 3.92 23.98
CA TRP A 219 8.95 4.42 24.16
C TRP A 219 9.25 5.58 23.22
N LEU A 220 8.89 5.42 21.95
CA LEU A 220 9.08 6.43 20.91
C LEU A 220 8.23 7.67 21.15
N PHE A 221 7.02 7.53 21.70
CA PHE A 221 6.16 8.68 22.01
C PHE A 221 6.62 9.49 23.22
N GLU A 222 7.38 8.88 24.15
CA GLU A 222 8.08 9.64 25.20
C GLU A 222 9.08 10.63 24.57
N GLU A 223 9.89 10.16 23.62
CA GLU A 223 10.86 11.01 22.91
C GLU A 223 10.17 12.04 22.01
N ARG A 224 9.06 11.64 21.39
CA ARG A 224 8.21 12.55 20.61
C ARG A 224 7.69 13.72 21.44
N GLU A 225 7.33 13.48 22.69
CA GLU A 225 6.83 14.52 23.61
C GLU A 225 7.92 15.54 23.94
N LYS A 226 9.16 15.08 24.19
CA LYS A 226 10.33 15.96 24.42
C LYS A 226 10.58 16.85 23.20
N LEU A 227 10.47 16.31 21.99
CA LEU A 227 10.58 17.10 20.76
C LEU A 227 9.45 18.13 20.59
N MET A 228 8.23 17.81 21.04
CA MET A 228 7.11 18.78 21.04
C MET A 228 7.32 19.92 22.04
N GLU A 229 8.00 19.68 23.15
CA GLU A 229 8.40 20.74 24.08
C GLU A 229 9.33 21.76 23.40
N PHE A 230 10.26 21.29 22.56
CA PHE A 230 11.09 22.20 21.76
C PHE A 230 10.25 23.05 20.80
N TYR A 231 9.20 22.50 20.20
CA TYR A 231 8.31 23.24 19.30
C TYR A 231 7.52 24.29 20.08
N GLU A 232 7.05 23.93 21.27
CA GLU A 232 6.35 24.82 22.16
C GLU A 232 7.23 25.98 22.62
N ARG A 233 8.49 25.71 22.99
CA ARG A 233 9.43 26.76 23.41
C ARG A 233 9.76 27.75 22.31
N VAL A 234 9.79 27.30 21.06
CA VAL A 234 10.18 28.12 19.91
C VAL A 234 9.01 28.92 19.34
N SER A 235 7.83 28.29 19.26
CA SER A 235 6.66 28.86 18.58
C SER A 235 5.50 29.22 19.51
N GLY A 236 5.46 28.65 20.71
CA GLY A 236 4.31 28.69 21.62
C GLY A 236 3.25 27.62 21.34
N ALA A 237 3.42 26.80 20.30
CA ALA A 237 2.51 25.73 19.94
C ALA A 237 3.24 24.39 19.86
N ARG A 238 2.59 23.32 20.32
CA ARG A 238 3.18 21.96 20.33
C ARG A 238 3.24 21.28 18.96
N MET A 239 2.33 21.61 18.04
CA MET A 239 2.28 21.01 16.70
C MET A 239 2.29 22.06 15.58
N HIS A 240 1.19 22.79 15.41
CA HIS A 240 1.06 23.78 14.34
C HIS A 240 1.77 25.08 14.75
N ALA A 241 3.02 25.23 14.32
CA ALA A 241 3.93 26.26 14.79
C ALA A 241 3.85 27.58 13.99
N ALA A 242 3.57 27.53 12.68
CA ALA A 242 3.63 28.68 11.77
C ALA A 242 4.91 29.52 11.96
N TYR A 243 6.03 28.80 12.14
CA TYR A 243 7.33 29.33 12.56
C TYR A 243 8.22 29.65 11.36
N ILE A 244 8.29 28.75 10.38
CA ILE A 244 8.99 29.00 9.13
C ILE A 244 8.07 29.85 8.26
N ARG A 245 8.56 31.03 7.86
CA ARG A 245 7.78 32.00 7.10
C ARG A 245 8.55 32.40 5.84
N PRO A 246 7.86 32.88 4.79
CA PRO A 246 8.54 33.49 3.66
C PRO A 246 9.43 34.65 4.14
N GLY A 247 10.73 34.60 3.84
CA GLY A 247 11.73 35.57 4.29
C GLY A 247 12.49 35.16 5.56
N GLY A 248 12.48 33.88 5.93
CA GLY A 248 13.26 33.32 7.04
C GLY A 248 12.42 32.63 8.10
N VAL A 249 12.55 33.07 9.34
CA VAL A 249 11.88 32.44 10.48
C VAL A 249 11.20 33.50 11.34
N ALA A 250 10.11 33.13 12.02
CA ALA A 250 9.24 34.06 12.72
C ALA A 250 9.92 34.76 13.92
N LEU A 251 10.64 33.99 14.74
CA LEU A 251 11.33 34.42 15.96
C LEU A 251 12.66 33.68 16.06
N ASP A 252 13.67 34.28 16.71
CA ASP A 252 14.89 33.55 17.02
C ASP A 252 14.65 32.51 18.13
N MET A 253 15.56 31.55 18.26
CA MET A 253 15.51 30.54 19.30
C MET A 253 15.69 31.17 20.69
N PRO A 254 14.95 30.72 21.71
CA PRO A 254 15.14 31.17 23.08
C PRO A 254 16.51 30.73 23.62
N LEU A 255 17.04 31.51 24.56
CA LEU A 255 18.29 31.21 25.25
C LEU A 255 18.22 29.85 25.97
N GLY A 256 19.28 29.06 25.87
CA GLY A 256 19.39 27.72 26.47
C GLY A 256 18.80 26.56 25.66
N LEU A 257 18.02 26.82 24.60
CA LEU A 257 17.40 25.73 23.83
C LEU A 257 18.42 24.82 23.12
N MET A 258 19.55 25.37 22.66
CA MET A 258 20.58 24.59 21.98
C MET A 258 21.19 23.52 22.90
N ASP A 259 21.39 23.85 24.19
CA ASP A 259 21.94 22.94 25.19
C ASP A 259 20.96 21.80 25.46
N ASP A 260 19.66 22.12 25.58
CA ASP A 260 18.62 21.13 25.79
C ASP A 260 18.48 20.15 24.61
N ILE A 261 18.57 20.67 23.37
CA ILE A 261 18.57 19.82 22.16
C ILE A 261 19.80 18.91 22.14
N TYR A 262 20.97 19.41 22.55
CA TYR A 262 22.19 18.62 22.65
C TYR A 262 22.07 17.50 23.69
N GLU A 263 21.55 17.80 24.88
CA GLU A 263 21.29 16.79 25.91
C GLU A 263 20.32 15.71 25.44
N TRP A 264 19.25 16.10 24.74
CA TRP A 264 18.30 15.16 24.16
C TRP A 264 18.97 14.28 23.09
N ALA A 265 19.70 14.88 22.15
CA ALA A 265 20.37 14.16 21.07
C ALA A 265 21.35 13.10 21.61
N SER A 266 22.06 13.41 22.71
CA SER A 266 23.01 12.49 23.35
C SER A 266 22.36 11.21 23.89
N LYS A 267 21.11 11.30 24.36
CA LYS A 267 20.36 10.16 24.93
C LYS A 267 19.55 9.42 23.87
N PHE A 268 19.11 10.12 22.83
CA PHE A 268 18.23 9.56 21.81
C PHE A 268 18.90 8.42 21.00
N GLY A 269 20.22 8.44 20.86
CA GLY A 269 20.96 7.34 20.23
C GLY A 269 20.72 5.99 20.93
N GLU A 270 20.82 5.95 22.26
CA GLU A 270 20.56 4.73 23.05
C GLU A 270 19.12 4.25 22.89
N ARG A 271 18.14 5.17 22.84
CA ARG A 271 16.73 4.84 22.62
C ARG A 271 16.45 4.26 21.23
N LEU A 272 17.18 4.69 20.21
CA LEU A 272 17.08 4.09 18.88
C LEU A 272 17.63 2.66 18.87
N ASP A 273 18.74 2.42 19.57
CA ASP A 273 19.35 1.09 19.67
C ASP A 273 18.41 0.11 20.42
N GLU A 274 17.78 0.55 21.52
CA GLU A 274 16.77 -0.25 22.23
C GLU A 274 15.57 -0.65 21.34
N VAL A 275 15.13 0.25 20.46
CA VAL A 275 14.03 -0.03 19.52
C VAL A 275 14.49 -0.98 18.41
N GLU A 276 15.72 -0.81 17.93
CA GLU A 276 16.31 -1.68 16.92
C GLU A 276 16.48 -3.12 17.45
N ASP A 277 17.00 -3.28 18.66
CA ASP A 277 17.18 -4.59 19.32
C ASP A 277 15.86 -5.36 19.43
N MET A 278 14.75 -4.66 19.67
CA MET A 278 13.43 -5.29 19.78
C MET A 278 12.84 -5.68 18.40
N LEU A 279 13.04 -4.85 17.37
CA LEU A 279 12.38 -5.02 16.07
C LEU A 279 13.26 -5.70 15.00
N SER A 280 14.47 -5.22 14.77
CA SER A 280 15.30 -5.62 13.61
C SER A 280 15.67 -7.10 13.63
N GLU A 281 16.08 -7.64 14.78
CA GLU A 281 16.47 -9.05 14.90
C GLU A 281 15.29 -10.00 15.13
N ASN A 282 14.10 -9.44 15.38
CA ASN A 282 12.94 -10.24 15.74
C ASN A 282 12.43 -11.04 14.54
N ARG A 283 12.42 -12.37 14.68
CA ARG A 283 11.95 -13.30 13.65
C ARG A 283 10.51 -13.05 13.22
N ILE A 284 9.64 -12.61 14.13
CA ILE A 284 8.24 -12.31 13.83
C ILE A 284 8.18 -11.06 12.95
N TRP A 285 8.93 -10.02 13.30
CA TRP A 285 9.00 -8.78 12.53
C TRP A 285 9.51 -9.02 11.12
N VAL A 286 10.64 -9.73 11.00
CA VAL A 286 11.22 -10.10 9.70
C VAL A 286 10.23 -10.97 8.90
N GLY A 287 9.59 -11.96 9.52
CA GLY A 287 8.59 -12.79 8.85
C GLY A 287 7.34 -12.04 8.37
N ARG A 288 7.04 -10.87 8.94
CA ARG A 288 5.89 -10.02 8.59
C ARG A 288 6.23 -8.84 7.67
N THR A 289 7.51 -8.63 7.35
CA THR A 289 7.97 -7.47 6.56
C THR A 289 8.89 -7.83 5.40
N LYS A 290 9.57 -8.97 5.47
CA LYS A 290 10.40 -9.47 4.38
C LYS A 290 9.53 -10.03 3.25
N ASP A 291 9.94 -9.77 2.00
CA ASP A 291 9.28 -10.21 0.77
C ASP A 291 7.83 -9.70 0.61
N ILE A 292 7.41 -8.71 1.41
CA ILE A 292 6.08 -8.10 1.34
C ILE A 292 6.18 -6.72 0.69
N GLY A 293 5.25 -6.47 -0.24
CA GLY A 293 5.17 -5.19 -0.95
C GLY A 293 6.44 -4.86 -1.73
N THR A 294 7.05 -5.86 -2.37
CA THR A 294 8.25 -5.72 -3.20
C THR A 294 7.99 -4.78 -4.38
N VAL A 295 8.91 -3.85 -4.63
CA VAL A 295 8.78 -2.87 -5.72
C VAL A 295 10.08 -2.85 -6.51
N THR A 296 9.97 -3.05 -7.82
CA THR A 296 11.13 -2.95 -8.71
C THR A 296 11.48 -1.49 -9.00
N MET A 297 12.75 -1.21 -9.33
CA MET A 297 13.22 0.14 -9.66
C MET A 297 12.39 0.81 -10.78
N GLN A 298 12.02 0.06 -11.82
CA GLN A 298 11.24 0.59 -12.94
C GLN A 298 9.81 0.96 -12.51
N GLN A 299 9.13 0.07 -11.79
CA GLN A 299 7.79 0.33 -11.26
C GLN A 299 7.78 1.53 -10.31
N ALA A 300 8.80 1.67 -9.47
CA ALA A 300 8.91 2.80 -8.55
C ALA A 300 8.94 4.16 -9.29
N LEU A 301 9.63 4.23 -10.43
CA LEU A 301 9.68 5.42 -11.27
C LEU A 301 8.36 5.65 -12.02
N ASP A 302 7.80 4.59 -12.61
CA ASP A 302 6.57 4.67 -13.40
C ASP A 302 5.36 5.10 -12.56
N TRP A 303 5.29 4.65 -11.29
CA TRP A 303 4.24 5.04 -10.35
C TRP A 303 4.49 6.39 -9.68
N GLY A 304 5.64 7.03 -9.94
CA GLY A 304 5.98 8.33 -9.37
C GLY A 304 6.26 8.29 -7.87
N PHE A 305 6.84 7.19 -7.37
CA PHE A 305 7.29 7.12 -5.98
C PHE A 305 8.40 8.12 -5.70
N SER A 306 8.57 8.45 -4.42
CA SER A 306 9.56 9.40 -3.93
C SER A 306 10.01 9.03 -2.51
N GLY A 307 11.18 9.53 -2.09
CA GLY A 307 11.71 9.34 -0.74
C GLY A 307 12.10 7.90 -0.44
N VAL A 308 11.70 7.43 0.75
CA VAL A 308 12.01 6.09 1.27
C VAL A 308 11.57 4.97 0.31
N MET A 309 10.46 5.17 -0.41
CA MET A 309 9.96 4.18 -1.39
C MET A 309 10.92 3.98 -2.57
N LEU A 310 11.55 5.05 -3.07
CA LEU A 310 12.58 4.96 -4.11
C LEU A 310 13.87 4.39 -3.56
N ARG A 311 14.30 4.88 -2.38
CA ARG A 311 15.55 4.46 -1.73
C ARG A 311 15.52 2.98 -1.36
N GLY A 312 14.40 2.48 -0.83
CA GLY A 312 14.21 1.07 -0.50
C GLY A 312 14.31 0.15 -1.72
N SER A 313 13.90 0.64 -2.90
CA SER A 313 14.00 -0.10 -4.17
C SER A 313 15.39 -0.05 -4.81
N GLY A 314 16.36 0.63 -4.17
CA GLY A 314 17.76 0.72 -4.62
C GLY A 314 18.11 1.92 -5.49
N ILE A 315 17.20 2.89 -5.66
CA ILE A 315 17.46 4.11 -6.44
C ILE A 315 18.16 5.15 -5.56
N LYS A 316 19.33 5.62 -6.00
CA LYS A 316 20.13 6.65 -5.32
C LYS A 316 19.59 8.06 -5.57
N TRP A 317 18.46 8.39 -4.95
CA TRP A 317 17.79 9.68 -5.09
C TRP A 317 17.42 10.28 -3.72
N ASP A 318 17.90 11.51 -3.48
CA ASP A 318 17.52 12.37 -2.35
C ASP A 318 17.69 13.82 -2.81
N ILE A 319 16.65 14.63 -2.66
CA ILE A 319 16.65 16.04 -3.09
C ILE A 319 17.70 16.82 -2.30
N ARG A 320 17.92 16.52 -1.02
CA ARG A 320 18.89 17.26 -0.17
C ARG A 320 20.33 17.15 -0.68
N LYS A 321 20.68 16.07 -1.40
CA LYS A 321 21.99 15.89 -2.01
C LYS A 321 22.04 16.28 -3.49
N LYS A 322 20.96 16.06 -4.24
CA LYS A 322 20.91 16.31 -5.68
C LYS A 322 20.59 17.76 -6.04
N ALA A 323 19.64 18.34 -5.33
CA ALA A 323 19.18 19.72 -5.47
C ALA A 323 19.10 20.35 -4.07
N PRO A 324 20.26 20.62 -3.46
CA PRO A 324 20.35 21.09 -2.09
C PRO A 324 19.64 22.43 -1.91
N TYR A 325 19.07 22.62 -0.72
CA TYR A 325 18.37 23.82 -0.30
C TYR A 325 18.77 24.22 1.12
N ASP A 326 18.47 25.46 1.50
CA ASP A 326 18.89 26.08 2.77
C ASP A 326 20.39 25.85 3.08
N ALA A 327 20.71 25.06 4.11
CA ALA A 327 22.08 24.80 4.55
C ALA A 327 22.50 23.32 4.36
N TYR A 328 21.76 22.52 3.59
CA TYR A 328 22.09 21.10 3.39
C TYR A 328 23.42 20.84 2.67
N ASP A 329 23.95 21.84 1.95
CA ASP A 329 25.28 21.80 1.33
C ASP A 329 26.44 21.85 2.33
N LEU A 330 26.20 22.43 3.50
CA LEU A 330 27.23 22.67 4.51
C LEU A 330 27.36 21.51 5.50
N VAL A 331 26.39 20.59 5.49
CA VAL A 331 26.32 19.44 6.40
C VAL A 331 26.64 18.12 5.71
N GLU A 332 27.40 17.29 6.41
CA GLU A 332 27.84 15.98 5.97
C GLU A 332 26.95 14.88 6.55
N PHE A 333 26.27 14.17 5.65
CA PHE A 333 25.43 13.02 5.98
C PHE A 333 25.42 12.02 4.81
N ASP A 334 25.09 10.78 5.13
CA ASP A 334 24.95 9.69 4.18
C ASP A 334 23.47 9.37 3.95
N VAL A 335 23.14 8.79 2.79
CA VAL A 335 21.76 8.45 2.43
C VAL A 335 21.64 6.92 2.38
N PRO A 336 20.72 6.32 3.15
CA PRO A 336 20.55 4.87 3.17
C PRO A 336 19.83 4.38 1.91
N ILE A 337 20.20 3.18 1.45
CA ILE A 337 19.69 2.59 0.20
C ILE A 337 19.36 1.12 0.46
N GLY A 338 18.13 0.71 0.12
CA GLY A 338 17.70 -0.69 0.17
C GLY A 338 18.10 -1.48 -1.08
N VAL A 339 17.88 -2.78 -1.07
CA VAL A 339 18.30 -3.68 -2.17
C VAL A 339 17.11 -4.36 -2.82
N ASN A 340 16.18 -4.87 -2.02
CA ASN A 340 15.09 -5.74 -2.47
C ASN A 340 13.81 -4.95 -2.78
N GLY A 341 13.62 -3.79 -2.16
CA GLY A 341 12.41 -2.99 -2.32
C GLY A 341 11.26 -3.36 -1.37
N ASP A 342 11.56 -4.18 -0.36
CA ASP A 342 10.58 -4.73 0.59
C ASP A 342 10.20 -3.74 1.70
N CYS A 343 9.15 -4.08 2.44
CA CYS A 343 8.78 -3.38 3.66
C CYS A 343 9.93 -3.33 4.71
N LEU A 344 10.73 -4.40 4.83
CA LEU A 344 11.88 -4.47 5.74
C LEU A 344 12.96 -3.43 5.37
N ASP A 345 13.35 -3.36 4.10
CA ASP A 345 14.39 -2.41 3.63
C ASP A 345 13.96 -0.96 3.86
N ARG A 346 12.67 -0.66 3.69
CA ARG A 346 12.11 0.67 3.98
C ARG A 346 12.13 0.99 5.47
N TYR A 347 11.91 0.00 6.32
CA TYR A 347 12.03 0.15 7.78
C TYR A 347 13.47 0.46 8.17
N LEU A 348 14.44 -0.30 7.65
CA LEU A 348 15.87 -0.08 7.90
C LEU A 348 16.33 1.29 7.39
N CYS A 349 15.88 1.71 6.20
CA CYS A 349 16.17 3.05 5.67
C CYS A 349 15.70 4.16 6.63
N ARG A 350 14.53 4.00 7.27
CA ARG A 350 14.02 5.00 8.23
C ARG A 350 14.81 5.01 9.54
N MET A 351 15.22 3.85 10.03
CA MET A 351 16.10 3.75 11.21
C MET A 351 17.44 4.45 10.95
N GLU A 352 18.06 4.19 9.79
CA GLU A 352 19.30 4.85 9.39
C GLU A 352 19.10 6.35 9.13
N GLU A 353 17.97 6.78 8.54
CA GLU A 353 17.66 8.20 8.39
C GLU A 353 17.58 8.95 9.72
N MET A 354 17.01 8.34 10.77
CA MET A 354 17.01 8.96 12.11
C MET A 354 18.43 9.14 12.65
N ARG A 355 19.33 8.18 12.44
CA ARG A 355 20.75 8.30 12.82
C ARG A 355 21.46 9.41 12.04
N GLN A 356 21.17 9.53 10.74
CA GLN A 356 21.74 10.59 9.91
C GLN A 356 21.17 11.96 10.29
N SER A 357 19.88 12.06 10.64
CA SER A 357 19.29 13.29 11.19
C SER A 357 19.96 13.73 12.49
N LEU A 358 20.28 12.79 13.39
CA LEU A 358 21.06 13.12 14.60
C LEU A 358 22.44 13.69 14.24
N ARG A 359 23.14 13.09 13.27
CA ARG A 359 24.43 13.60 12.79
C ARG A 359 24.32 15.02 12.25
N ILE A 360 23.26 15.33 11.49
CA ILE A 360 23.00 16.68 10.99
C ILE A 360 22.69 17.64 12.15
N ILE A 361 21.89 17.22 13.14
CA ILE A 361 21.58 18.04 14.32
C ILE A 361 22.87 18.42 15.07
N TYR A 362 23.77 17.47 15.32
CA TYR A 362 25.07 17.75 15.96
C TYR A 362 25.92 18.75 15.18
N GLN A 363 25.98 18.60 13.85
CA GLN A 363 26.73 19.53 13.00
C GLN A 363 26.11 20.92 12.99
N CYS A 364 24.79 21.01 12.86
CA CYS A 364 24.06 22.26 12.92
C CYS A 364 24.35 22.99 14.24
N LEU A 365 24.23 22.32 15.39
CA LEU A 365 24.50 22.91 16.71
C LEU A 365 25.93 23.46 16.83
N ASN A 366 26.92 22.73 16.32
CA ASN A 366 28.34 23.16 16.37
C ASN A 366 28.66 24.31 15.40
N GLN A 367 27.94 24.41 14.28
CA GLN A 367 28.21 25.37 13.20
C GLN A 367 27.25 26.56 13.19
N MET A 368 26.41 26.73 14.23
CA MET A 368 25.41 27.80 14.26
C MET A 368 26.05 29.19 14.15
N PRO A 369 25.77 29.96 13.09
CA PRO A 369 26.26 31.33 12.98
C PRO A 369 25.45 32.28 13.87
N GLU A 370 26.11 33.34 14.33
CA GLU A 370 25.41 34.53 14.81
C GLU A 370 24.82 35.31 13.62
N GLY A 371 23.72 36.03 13.82
CA GLY A 371 23.15 36.89 12.78
C GLY A 371 21.64 37.08 12.87
N GLU A 372 21.10 37.75 11.86
CA GLU A 372 19.68 38.00 11.69
C GLU A 372 18.94 36.71 11.29
N VAL A 373 17.72 36.54 11.78
CA VAL A 373 16.85 35.38 11.50
C VAL A 373 15.83 35.67 10.38
N LYS A 374 15.78 36.93 9.96
CA LYS A 374 14.85 37.49 8.98
C LYS A 374 15.64 38.23 7.92
N VAL A 375 15.06 38.33 6.73
CA VAL A 375 15.61 39.19 5.68
C VAL A 375 15.43 40.65 6.06
N ASP A 376 16.45 41.47 5.78
CA ASP A 376 16.51 42.92 6.04
C ASP A 376 15.60 43.76 5.10
N ASP A 377 14.53 43.19 4.55
CA ASP A 377 13.55 43.90 3.73
C ASP A 377 12.19 43.97 4.44
N ALA A 378 11.92 45.15 5.01
CA ALA A 378 10.68 45.46 5.71
C ALA A 378 9.42 45.45 4.80
N LYS A 379 9.56 45.32 3.48
CA LYS A 379 8.44 45.19 2.56
C LYS A 379 7.88 43.77 2.49
N ILE A 380 8.67 42.76 2.84
CA ILE A 380 8.26 41.35 2.86
C ILE A 380 8.07 40.90 4.30
N VAL A 381 9.04 41.19 5.17
CA VAL A 381 9.06 40.72 6.55
C VAL A 381 8.61 41.84 7.49
N PRO A 382 7.78 41.56 8.50
CA PRO A 382 7.41 42.58 9.46
C PRO A 382 8.62 43.04 10.30
N PRO A 383 8.77 44.36 10.52
CA PRO A 383 9.87 44.92 11.31
C PRO A 383 9.78 44.53 12.79
N ARG A 384 10.88 44.76 13.54
CA ARG A 384 10.92 44.49 14.98
C ARG A 384 9.92 45.38 15.72
N ARG A 385 9.37 44.89 16.84
CA ARG A 385 8.35 45.63 17.60
C ARG A 385 8.89 46.93 18.21
N GLU A 386 10.17 46.99 18.53
CA GLU A 386 10.83 48.19 19.05
C GLU A 386 10.94 49.27 17.95
N GLU A 387 11.38 48.89 16.75
CA GLU A 387 11.47 49.77 15.58
C GLU A 387 10.11 50.26 15.10
N MET A 388 9.10 49.39 15.13
CA MET A 388 7.73 49.73 14.74
C MET A 388 7.10 50.81 15.63
N LYS A 389 7.49 50.90 16.90
CA LYS A 389 6.98 51.91 17.84
C LYS A 389 7.74 53.23 17.75
N THR A 390 8.94 53.23 17.19
CA THR A 390 9.84 54.40 17.16
C THR A 390 9.88 55.05 15.78
N SER A 391 9.91 54.26 14.71
CA SER A 391 10.02 54.74 13.34
C SER A 391 8.66 54.73 12.61
N MET A 392 8.40 55.80 11.87
CA MET A 392 7.16 55.94 11.10
C MET A 392 7.10 54.94 9.94
N GLU A 393 8.23 54.70 9.27
CA GLU A 393 8.32 53.78 8.12
C GLU A 393 8.00 52.34 8.52
N ALA A 394 8.57 51.86 9.62
CA ALA A 394 8.28 50.51 10.12
C ALA A 394 6.80 50.35 10.47
N LEU A 395 6.15 51.39 11.01
CA LEU A 395 4.71 51.35 11.29
C LEU A 395 3.88 51.25 9.99
N ILE A 396 4.25 51.99 8.95
CA ILE A 396 3.60 51.91 7.63
C ILE A 396 3.75 50.51 7.04
N HIS A 397 4.97 49.96 7.07
CA HIS A 397 5.25 48.62 6.56
C HIS A 397 4.48 47.54 7.33
N HIS A 398 4.50 47.60 8.66
CA HIS A 398 3.71 46.71 9.52
C HIS A 398 2.22 46.79 9.18
N PHE A 399 1.65 47.99 9.08
CA PHE A 399 0.22 48.17 8.77
C PHE A 399 -0.15 47.58 7.40
N LYS A 400 0.65 47.83 6.34
CA LYS A 400 0.39 47.30 4.99
C LYS A 400 0.54 45.78 4.92
N LEU A 401 1.57 45.20 5.55
CA LEU A 401 1.81 43.76 5.54
C LEU A 401 0.66 42.95 6.18
N PHE A 402 0.09 43.44 7.28
CA PHE A 402 -0.99 42.72 7.97
C PHE A 402 -2.39 42.99 7.40
N THR A 403 -2.57 44.08 6.64
CA THR A 403 -3.87 44.40 6.01
C THR A 403 -3.94 43.90 4.57
N GLN A 404 -2.99 44.29 3.73
CA GLN A 404 -2.95 43.96 2.30
C GLN A 404 -2.13 42.70 2.00
N GLY A 405 -1.04 42.49 2.76
CA GLY A 405 -0.01 41.49 2.43
C GLY A 405 1.02 42.01 1.43
N PHE A 406 2.17 41.35 1.34
CA PHE A 406 3.18 41.64 0.32
C PHE A 406 2.72 41.14 -1.06
N GLN A 407 3.10 41.87 -2.11
CA GLN A 407 2.83 41.48 -3.49
C GLN A 407 3.94 40.56 -3.99
N VAL A 408 3.57 39.49 -4.67
CA VAL A 408 4.53 38.56 -5.28
C VAL A 408 4.52 38.80 -6.79
N PRO A 409 5.69 38.92 -7.45
CA PRO A 409 5.78 39.09 -8.90
C PRO A 409 4.98 38.02 -9.65
N PRO A 410 4.37 38.34 -10.80
CA PRO A 410 3.63 37.37 -11.59
C PRO A 410 4.58 36.28 -12.12
N GLY A 411 4.22 35.02 -11.91
CA GLY A 411 5.07 33.89 -12.26
C GLY A 411 4.49 32.55 -11.84
N ALA A 412 5.13 31.46 -12.27
CA ALA A 412 4.81 30.11 -11.84
C ALA A 412 6.08 29.40 -11.40
N THR A 413 6.04 28.78 -10.23
CA THR A 413 7.17 28.01 -9.69
C THR A 413 6.71 26.66 -9.18
N TYR A 414 7.50 25.64 -9.49
CA TYR A 414 7.49 24.37 -8.77
C TYR A 414 8.74 24.30 -7.90
N THR A 415 8.54 24.15 -6.59
CA THR A 415 9.60 23.87 -5.64
C THR A 415 9.26 22.60 -4.89
N ALA A 416 10.26 21.74 -4.70
CA ALA A 416 10.10 20.50 -4.01
C ALA A 416 11.18 20.34 -2.95
N ILE A 417 10.82 19.68 -1.86
CA ILE A 417 11.72 19.35 -0.76
C ILE A 417 11.67 17.86 -0.48
N GLU A 418 12.70 17.37 0.20
CA GLU A 418 12.69 16.02 0.76
C GLU A 418 11.97 16.06 2.11
N ALA A 419 10.63 16.00 2.10
CA ALA A 419 9.89 15.72 3.32
C ALA A 419 10.19 14.28 3.80
N PRO A 420 9.95 13.94 5.08
CA PRO A 420 10.28 12.60 5.60
C PRO A 420 9.53 11.47 4.88
N LYS A 421 8.34 11.77 4.35
CA LYS A 421 7.55 10.85 3.51
C LYS A 421 8.08 10.76 2.07
N GLY A 422 8.75 11.79 1.56
CA GLY A 422 9.30 11.86 0.21
C GLY A 422 9.24 13.25 -0.41
N GLU A 423 9.11 13.32 -1.73
CA GLU A 423 9.11 14.59 -2.44
C GLU A 423 7.78 15.34 -2.20
N PHE A 424 7.83 16.34 -1.33
CA PHE A 424 6.72 17.27 -1.11
C PHE A 424 6.93 18.50 -1.98
N GLY A 425 6.02 18.72 -2.93
CA GLY A 425 6.13 19.77 -3.93
C GLY A 425 5.00 20.78 -3.86
N VAL A 426 5.32 22.05 -4.07
CA VAL A 426 4.32 23.12 -4.20
C VAL A 426 4.47 23.76 -5.57
N TYR A 427 3.39 23.72 -6.36
CA TYR A 427 3.24 24.46 -7.60
C TYR A 427 2.41 25.73 -7.32
N LEU A 428 3.10 26.87 -7.29
CA LEU A 428 2.50 28.18 -6.99
C LEU A 428 2.44 29.00 -8.28
N VAL A 429 1.27 29.59 -8.55
CA VAL A 429 1.05 30.57 -9.61
C VAL A 429 0.62 31.89 -8.97
N SER A 430 1.36 32.94 -9.28
CA SER A 430 1.09 34.32 -8.84
C SER A 430 0.69 35.18 -10.05
N ASP A 431 -0.29 36.05 -9.85
CA ASP A 431 -0.80 37.01 -10.84
C ASP A 431 -0.25 38.43 -10.64
N GLY A 432 0.71 38.62 -9.72
CA GLY A 432 1.20 39.94 -9.31
C GLY A 432 0.49 40.50 -8.07
N SER A 433 -0.56 39.84 -7.58
CA SER A 433 -1.30 40.28 -6.40
C SER A 433 -0.69 39.76 -5.08
N SER A 434 -1.27 40.14 -3.95
CA SER A 434 -0.90 39.62 -2.62
C SER A 434 -1.55 38.28 -2.27
N LYS A 435 -2.31 37.70 -3.19
CA LYS A 435 -2.96 36.40 -3.07
C LYS A 435 -2.38 35.43 -4.11
N PRO A 436 -2.21 34.15 -3.78
CA PRO A 436 -1.85 33.15 -4.78
C PRO A 436 -3.03 32.94 -5.72
N TYR A 437 -2.78 33.01 -7.03
CA TYR A 437 -3.80 32.73 -8.04
C TYR A 437 -4.17 31.25 -8.05
N ARG A 438 -3.15 30.38 -7.98
CA ARG A 438 -3.32 28.94 -7.86
C ARG A 438 -2.21 28.36 -7.00
N CYS A 439 -2.56 27.43 -6.12
CA CYS A 439 -1.60 26.65 -5.36
C CYS A 439 -1.98 25.17 -5.46
N LYS A 440 -1.18 24.39 -6.19
CA LYS A 440 -1.33 22.94 -6.29
C LYS A 440 -0.24 22.27 -5.47
N ILE A 441 -0.62 21.30 -4.65
CA ILE A 441 0.33 20.59 -3.80
C ILE A 441 0.53 19.18 -4.38
N LYS A 442 1.78 18.74 -4.48
CA LYS A 442 2.19 17.36 -4.73
C LYS A 442 2.52 16.72 -3.39
N ALA A 443 1.74 15.72 -3.00
CA ALA A 443 1.98 14.97 -1.77
C ALA A 443 2.57 13.61 -2.15
N PRO A 444 3.61 13.14 -1.44
CA PRO A 444 4.17 11.81 -1.64
C PRO A 444 3.12 10.73 -1.37
N GLY A 445 2.35 10.84 -0.29
CA GLY A 445 1.35 9.84 0.11
C GLY A 445 0.25 9.60 -0.93
N PHE A 446 -0.06 10.58 -1.78
CA PHE A 446 -1.06 10.41 -2.84
C PHE A 446 -0.58 9.45 -3.93
N ALA A 447 0.68 9.58 -4.37
CA ALA A 447 1.28 8.67 -5.36
C ALA A 447 1.49 7.27 -4.75
N HIS A 448 1.92 7.24 -3.48
CA HIS A 448 2.09 6.00 -2.71
C HIS A 448 0.79 5.20 -2.60
N LEU A 449 -0.31 5.86 -2.23
CA LEU A 449 -1.62 5.20 -2.11
C LEU A 449 -2.18 4.78 -3.47
N ALA A 450 -1.93 5.53 -4.54
CA ALA A 450 -2.35 5.14 -5.89
C ALA A 450 -1.75 3.79 -6.31
N ALA A 451 -0.52 3.52 -5.91
CA ALA A 451 0.15 2.26 -6.20
C ALA A 451 -0.32 1.08 -5.34
N MET A 452 -1.13 1.28 -4.30
CA MET A 452 -1.70 0.18 -3.50
C MET A 452 -2.43 -0.84 -4.38
N ARG A 453 -3.09 -0.38 -5.44
CA ARG A 453 -3.78 -1.26 -6.40
C ARG A 453 -2.83 -2.24 -7.10
N HIS A 454 -1.57 -1.86 -7.28
CA HIS A 454 -0.55 -2.69 -7.94
C HIS A 454 0.28 -3.49 -6.94
N MET A 455 0.46 -3.01 -5.71
CA MET A 455 1.23 -3.68 -4.67
C MET A 455 0.45 -4.73 -3.88
N ALA A 456 -0.87 -4.53 -3.70
CA ALA A 456 -1.71 -5.44 -2.92
C ALA A 456 -2.01 -6.81 -3.57
N PRO A 457 -2.13 -6.95 -4.91
CA PRO A 457 -2.46 -8.23 -5.53
C PRO A 457 -1.45 -9.33 -5.21
N GLY A 458 -1.93 -10.52 -4.87
CA GLY A 458 -1.10 -11.69 -4.54
C GLY A 458 -0.62 -11.73 -3.08
N CYS A 459 -0.86 -10.68 -2.30
CA CYS A 459 -0.58 -10.66 -0.87
C CYS A 459 -1.78 -11.19 -0.05
N PHE A 460 -1.52 -11.59 1.20
CA PHE A 460 -2.59 -11.92 2.13
C PHE A 460 -3.25 -10.65 2.69
N LEU A 461 -4.49 -10.78 3.19
CA LEU A 461 -5.21 -9.67 3.82
C LEU A 461 -4.41 -9.01 4.97
N ALA A 462 -3.68 -9.81 5.75
CA ALA A 462 -2.86 -9.30 6.85
C ALA A 462 -1.64 -8.48 6.36
N ASP A 463 -1.15 -8.74 5.15
CA ASP A 463 0.03 -8.06 4.60
C ASP A 463 -0.32 -6.67 4.07
N ILE A 464 -1.58 -6.45 3.68
CA ILE A 464 -2.08 -5.12 3.31
C ILE A 464 -1.82 -4.12 4.44
N VAL A 465 -2.03 -4.53 5.69
CA VAL A 465 -1.81 -3.67 6.86
C VAL A 465 -0.33 -3.26 6.97
N ALA A 466 0.59 -4.20 6.78
CA ALA A 466 2.02 -3.91 6.75
C ALA A 466 2.38 -2.96 5.58
N ILE A 467 1.81 -3.20 4.39
CA ILE A 467 2.04 -2.32 3.23
C ILE A 467 1.56 -0.89 3.54
N ILE A 468 0.35 -0.70 4.08
CA ILE A 468 -0.19 0.62 4.45
C ILE A 468 0.73 1.33 5.44
N GLY A 469 1.18 0.65 6.49
CA GLY A 469 2.09 1.25 7.45
C GLY A 469 3.43 1.65 6.81
N THR A 470 3.98 0.83 5.91
CA THR A 470 5.23 1.18 5.22
C THR A 470 5.12 2.31 4.22
N LEU A 471 3.93 2.63 3.71
CA LEU A 471 3.72 3.79 2.82
C LEU A 471 3.66 5.12 3.59
N ASP A 472 3.55 5.09 4.93
CA ASP A 472 3.48 6.29 5.77
C ASP A 472 2.31 7.22 5.38
N VAL A 473 1.10 6.67 5.38
CA VAL A 473 -0.07 7.36 4.85
C VAL A 473 -0.65 8.33 5.89
N VAL A 474 -0.68 9.62 5.55
CA VAL A 474 -1.42 10.64 6.32
C VAL A 474 -2.50 11.25 5.44
N PHE A 475 -3.76 11.05 5.79
CA PHE A 475 -4.88 11.45 4.91
C PHE A 475 -5.02 12.95 4.73
N GLY A 476 -4.48 13.76 5.63
CA GLY A 476 -4.50 15.22 5.49
C GLY A 476 -3.74 15.75 4.28
N GLU A 477 -2.68 15.04 3.83
CA GLU A 477 -1.95 15.40 2.61
C GLU A 477 -2.49 14.72 1.35
N ILE A 478 -3.24 13.62 1.49
CA ILE A 478 -3.85 12.91 0.35
C ILE A 478 -5.11 13.64 -0.08
N ASP A 479 -5.97 13.99 0.88
CA ASP A 479 -7.28 14.61 0.67
C ASP A 479 -7.19 16.14 0.83
N ARG A 480 -6.86 16.85 -0.26
CA ARG A 480 -6.55 18.28 -0.23
C ARG A 480 -7.53 19.16 -0.97
#